data_AF-A0A8T0DUB8-F1
#
_entry.id   AF-A0A8T0DUB8-F1
#
_cell.length_a   1.000
_cell.length_b   1.000
_cell.length_c   1.000
_cell.angle_alpha   90.00
_cell.angle_beta   90.00
_cell.angle_gamma   90.00
#
_symmetry.space_group_name_H-M   'P 1'
#
loop_
_entity.id
_entity.type
_entity.pdbx_description
1 polymer ?
#
loop_
_entity_poly.entity_id
_entity_poly.type
_entity_poly.pdbx_seq_one_letter_code
_entity_poly.pdbx_strand_id
1 'polypeptide(L)'
;SFNSRTCQLVLGAEARRTADLPTISARNLALASRSLQLVLSCITIMRTHFESLLDSNKNHRTAIEYSVPKERRQHNVLQHVENLFREHVDQINDKLFNLLSNRIQDRLSVWVVRPPTPSAELRAICRALSRLCEMNADVMPSDQLTPILLRAHNEFKTQLRHRLSELAVVADGGPKQSLVDSELTHYMNQLRSLTPQLSKFSDDFSDVWPTS
;
A
#
# COMPACT_ATOMS: atom_id res chain seq x y z
N SER A 1 6.23 13.19 28.11
CA SER A 1 5.16 12.20 28.35
C SER A 1 3.81 12.57 27.73
N PHE A 2 3.77 13.33 26.63
CA PHE A 2 2.51 13.71 25.95
C PHE A 2 2.28 12.95 24.62
N ASN A 3 3.34 12.37 24.05
CA ASN A 3 3.31 11.70 22.73
C ASN A 3 2.92 10.20 22.82
N SER A 4 3.15 9.55 23.96
CA SER A 4 2.78 8.13 24.15
C SER A 4 1.26 7.93 24.24
N ARG A 5 0.52 8.89 24.80
CA ARG A 5 -0.94 8.80 24.98
C ARG A 5 -1.71 9.04 23.68
N THR A 6 -1.20 9.90 22.80
CA THR A 6 -1.73 10.06 21.43
C THR A 6 -1.44 8.83 20.58
N CYS A 7 -0.24 8.24 20.71
CA CYS A 7 0.05 6.96 20.09
C CYS A 7 -0.86 5.84 20.62
N GLN A 8 -1.13 5.74 21.92
CA GLN A 8 -2.03 4.72 22.48
C GLN A 8 -3.51 4.94 22.16
N LEU A 9 -3.98 6.18 21.96
CA LEU A 9 -5.35 6.42 21.48
C LEU A 9 -5.52 6.04 20.00
N VAL A 10 -4.43 6.13 19.21
CA VAL A 10 -4.41 5.75 17.79
C VAL A 10 -3.99 4.27 17.58
N LEU A 11 -3.28 3.66 18.54
CA LEU A 11 -2.71 2.31 18.47
C LEU A 11 -3.25 1.31 19.52
N GLY A 12 -4.09 1.73 20.47
CA GLY A 12 -4.56 0.89 21.56
C GLY A 12 -5.84 0.15 21.21
N ALA A 13 -5.76 -1.17 21.22
CA ALA A 13 -6.88 -2.13 21.18
C ALA A 13 -7.85 -2.03 22.39
N GLU A 14 -8.03 -0.84 22.98
CA GLU A 14 -9.01 -0.55 24.05
C GLU A 14 -10.28 0.12 23.51
N ALA A 15 -10.28 0.68 22.31
CA ALA A 15 -11.52 1.10 21.63
C ALA A 15 -12.32 -0.10 21.06
N ARG A 16 -11.84 -1.34 21.26
CA ARG A 16 -12.38 -2.54 20.59
C ARG A 16 -13.43 -3.32 21.39
N ARG A 17 -13.84 -2.85 22.58
CA ARG A 17 -14.85 -3.57 23.39
C ARG A 17 -16.06 -2.76 23.83
N THR A 18 -16.19 -1.49 23.46
CA THR A 18 -17.30 -0.66 23.98
C THR A 18 -17.91 0.32 22.98
N ALA A 19 -17.58 0.22 21.69
CA ALA A 19 -18.27 0.96 20.67
C ALA A 19 -18.32 0.14 19.38
N ASP A 20 -19.53 -0.12 18.89
CA ASP A 20 -19.81 -0.53 17.51
C ASP A 20 -19.42 0.59 16.53
N LEU A 21 -18.16 1.02 16.56
CA LEU A 21 -17.61 2.00 15.64
C LEU A 21 -17.19 1.25 14.36
N PRO A 22 -17.83 1.52 13.21
CA PRO A 22 -17.48 0.86 11.98
C PRO A 22 -16.02 1.18 11.65
N THR A 23 -15.26 0.13 11.33
CA THR A 23 -14.02 0.13 10.53
C THR A 23 -13.47 1.51 10.19
N ILE A 24 -12.27 1.86 10.68
CA ILE A 24 -11.50 2.99 10.14
C ILE A 24 -11.50 2.84 8.61
N SER A 25 -12.16 3.76 7.92
CA SER A 25 -12.38 3.64 6.48
C SER A 25 -11.04 3.74 5.74
N ALA A 26 -10.90 3.09 4.58
CA ALA A 26 -9.72 3.23 3.74
C ALA A 26 -9.37 4.70 3.44
N ARG A 27 -10.40 5.56 3.40
CA ARG A 27 -10.24 7.02 3.23
C ARG A 27 -9.56 7.69 4.42
N ASN A 28 -9.89 7.31 5.65
CA ASN A 28 -9.23 7.84 6.84
C ASN A 28 -7.75 7.43 6.89
N LEU A 29 -7.44 6.19 6.47
CA LEU A 29 -6.06 5.72 6.33
C LEU A 29 -5.30 6.53 5.28
N ALA A 30 -5.90 6.74 4.10
CA ALA A 30 -5.27 7.55 3.04
C ALA A 30 -5.03 9.00 3.49
N LEU A 31 -6.01 9.64 4.14
CA LEU A 31 -5.86 10.97 4.73
C LEU A 31 -4.71 11.02 5.73
N ALA A 32 -4.63 10.06 6.66
CA ALA A 32 -3.54 9.98 7.62
C ALA A 32 -2.17 9.85 6.94
N SER A 33 -2.04 8.95 5.95
CA SER A 33 -0.80 8.79 5.16
C SER A 33 -0.37 10.11 4.52
N ARG A 34 -1.34 10.84 3.93
CA ARG A 34 -1.09 12.13 3.28
C ARG A 34 -0.75 13.24 4.26
N SER A 35 -1.35 13.26 5.44
CA SER A 35 -0.96 14.17 6.53
C SER A 35 0.47 13.92 7.00
N LEU A 36 0.88 12.66 7.16
CA LEU A 36 2.26 12.32 7.55
C LEU A 36 3.26 12.73 6.46
N GLN A 37 2.91 12.55 5.19
CA GLN A 37 3.74 12.99 4.08
C GLN A 37 3.89 14.52 4.01
N LEU A 38 2.86 15.28 4.37
CA LEU A 38 2.98 16.73 4.53
C LEU A 38 3.99 17.09 5.63
N VAL A 39 3.94 16.40 6.78
CA VAL A 39 4.91 16.60 7.86
C VAL A 39 6.34 16.26 7.38
N LEU A 40 6.52 15.18 6.63
CA LEU A 40 7.80 14.83 6.01
C LEU A 40 8.31 15.94 5.08
N SER A 41 7.45 16.54 4.26
CA SER A 41 7.82 17.68 3.42
C SER A 41 8.26 18.89 4.25
N CYS A 42 7.56 19.18 5.36
CA CYS A 42 7.98 20.24 6.29
C CYS A 42 9.35 19.96 6.92
N ILE A 43 9.62 18.71 7.31
CA ILE A 43 10.93 18.30 7.85
C ILE A 43 12.05 18.59 6.84
N THR A 44 11.84 18.25 5.56
CA THR A 44 12.82 18.55 4.50
C THR A 44 13.05 20.05 4.35
N ILE A 45 12.00 20.87 4.33
CA ILE A 45 12.13 22.34 4.23
C ILE A 45 12.90 22.90 5.42
N MET A 46 12.56 22.47 6.64
CA MET A 46 13.25 22.90 7.85
C MET A 46 14.73 22.52 7.81
N ARG A 47 15.06 21.29 7.39
CA ARG A 47 16.44 20.82 7.23
C ARG A 47 17.22 21.75 6.30
N THR A 48 16.72 21.98 5.09
CA THR A 48 17.38 22.85 4.10
C THR A 48 17.59 24.27 4.61
N HIS A 49 16.60 24.83 5.31
CA HIS A 49 16.71 26.18 5.86
C HIS A 49 17.79 26.28 6.94
N PHE A 50 17.83 25.33 7.88
CA PHE A 50 18.84 25.31 8.94
C PHE A 50 20.25 25.06 8.39
N GLU A 51 20.40 24.17 7.39
CA GLU A 51 21.68 23.93 6.70
C GLU A 51 22.19 25.22 6.03
N SER A 52 21.32 25.94 5.31
CA SER A 52 21.66 27.21 4.65
C SER A 52 22.07 28.33 5.62
N LEU A 53 21.43 28.43 6.79
CA LEU A 53 21.81 29.40 7.83
C LEU A 53 23.19 29.10 8.41
N LEU A 54 23.52 27.81 8.60
CA LEU A 54 24.81 27.39 9.12
C LEU A 54 25.94 27.67 8.12
N ASP A 55 25.72 27.42 6.83
CA ASP A 55 26.73 27.69 5.79
C ASP A 55 26.95 29.20 5.58
N SER A 56 25.89 30.00 5.72
CA SER A 56 25.99 31.47 5.66
C SER A 56 26.79 32.05 6.83
N ASN A 57 26.75 31.41 8.00
CA ASN A 57 27.45 31.85 9.21
C ASN A 57 28.94 31.45 9.24
N LYS A 58 29.35 30.43 8.46
CA LYS A 58 30.76 30.04 8.26
C LYS A 58 31.54 31.10 7.49
N ASN A 59 30.88 31.83 6.58
CA ASN A 59 31.50 32.88 5.78
C ASN A 59 31.75 34.21 6.54
N HIS A 60 31.30 34.31 7.80
CA HIS A 60 31.35 35.56 8.58
C HIS A 60 32.04 35.46 9.95
N ARG A 61 32.66 34.31 10.28
CA ARG A 61 33.33 34.11 11.59
C ARG A 61 34.80 33.76 11.42
N THR A 62 35.65 34.76 11.65
CA THR A 62 37.05 34.57 12.08
C THR A 62 37.10 33.70 13.33
N ALA A 63 38.08 32.80 13.34
CA ALA A 63 38.46 31.84 14.37
C ALA A 63 38.08 32.20 15.82
N ILE A 64 37.19 31.41 16.44
CA ILE A 64 37.32 31.00 17.86
C ILE A 64 36.83 29.54 17.98
N GLU A 65 37.78 28.66 18.25
CA GLU A 65 37.59 27.26 18.62
C GLU A 65 36.72 27.12 19.87
N TYR A 66 35.54 26.54 19.73
CA TYR A 66 34.97 25.63 20.74
C TYR A 66 34.32 24.47 19.99
N SER A 67 35.05 23.37 19.98
CA SER A 67 34.63 22.05 19.52
C SER A 67 33.35 21.62 20.23
N VAL A 68 32.24 21.53 19.50
CA VAL A 68 31.10 20.71 19.92
C VAL A 68 30.64 19.85 18.73
N PRO A 69 30.66 18.51 18.84
CA PRO A 69 30.07 17.62 17.85
C PRO A 69 28.53 17.65 17.92
N LYS A 70 27.94 18.81 17.57
CA LYS A 70 26.49 19.06 17.50
C LYS A 70 25.90 18.72 16.12
N GLU A 71 26.71 18.81 15.07
CA GLU A 71 26.34 18.52 13.67
C GLU A 71 25.80 17.09 13.49
N ARG A 72 26.51 16.09 14.05
CA ARG A 72 26.04 14.70 14.00
C ARG A 72 24.74 14.50 14.78
N ARG A 73 24.58 15.14 15.94
CA ARG A 73 23.41 14.89 16.82
C ARG A 73 22.10 15.44 16.24
N GLN A 74 22.11 16.67 15.69
CA GLN A 74 20.88 17.26 15.14
C GLN A 74 20.45 16.61 13.83
N HIS A 75 21.41 16.30 12.94
CA HIS A 75 21.14 15.55 11.73
C HIS A 75 20.58 14.15 12.08
N ASN A 76 21.14 13.49 13.09
CA ASN A 76 20.62 12.21 13.59
C ASN A 76 19.19 12.32 14.16
N VAL A 77 18.82 13.40 14.86
CA VAL A 77 17.47 13.54 15.44
C VAL A 77 16.42 13.81 14.36
N LEU A 78 16.66 14.75 13.44
CA LEU A 78 15.72 15.03 12.34
C LEU A 78 15.61 13.83 11.39
N GLN A 79 16.73 13.15 11.11
CA GLN A 79 16.71 11.92 10.31
C GLN A 79 15.96 10.80 11.03
N HIS A 80 16.16 10.63 12.34
CA HIS A 80 15.42 9.64 13.12
C HIS A 80 13.90 9.91 13.09
N VAL A 81 13.49 11.16 13.29
CA VAL A 81 12.08 11.56 13.21
C VAL A 81 11.53 11.31 11.80
N GLU A 82 12.27 11.68 10.74
CA GLU A 82 11.87 11.40 9.37
C GLU A 82 11.65 9.90 9.13
N ASN A 83 12.57 9.06 9.61
CA ASN A 83 12.45 7.61 9.48
C ASN A 83 11.20 7.07 10.18
N LEU A 84 10.87 7.56 11.38
CA LEU A 84 9.63 7.18 12.10
C LEU A 84 8.37 7.56 11.31
N PHE A 85 8.34 8.74 10.70
CA PHE A 85 7.21 9.15 9.87
C PHE A 85 7.08 8.31 8.60
N ARG A 86 8.21 7.97 7.95
CA ARG A 86 8.22 7.08 6.78
C ARG A 86 7.72 5.68 7.13
N GLU A 87 8.23 5.10 8.23
CA GLU A 87 7.77 3.81 8.72
C GLU A 87 6.26 3.80 8.99
N HIS A 88 5.71 4.88 9.55
CA HIS A 88 4.27 4.98 9.77
C HIS A 88 3.48 5.09 8.45
N VAL A 89 3.99 5.82 7.45
CA VAL A 89 3.40 5.82 6.11
C VAL A 89 3.36 4.40 5.54
N ASP A 90 4.44 3.63 5.69
CA ASP A 90 4.52 2.24 5.22
C ASP A 90 3.53 1.34 5.96
N GLN A 91 3.42 1.46 7.29
CA GLN A 91 2.41 0.72 8.09
C GLN A 91 0.97 1.04 7.68
N ILE A 92 0.69 2.27 7.25
CA ILE A 92 -0.64 2.64 6.74
C ILE A 92 -0.87 2.01 5.35
N ASN A 93 0.13 2.05 4.48
CA ASN A 93 0.07 1.41 3.17
C ASN A 93 -0.13 -0.12 3.30
N ASP A 94 0.52 -0.75 4.29
CA ASP A 94 0.29 -2.16 4.65
C ASP A 94 -1.16 -2.41 5.06
N LYS A 95 -1.75 -1.54 5.87
CA LYS A 95 -3.16 -1.67 6.26
C LYS A 95 -4.10 -1.55 5.06
N LEU A 96 -3.84 -0.63 4.13
CA LEU A 96 -4.61 -0.49 2.90
C LEU A 96 -4.49 -1.75 2.02
N PHE A 97 -3.28 -2.28 1.88
CA PHE A 97 -3.04 -3.55 1.19
C PHE A 97 -3.80 -4.71 1.86
N ASN A 98 -3.76 -4.83 3.19
CA ASN A 98 -4.41 -5.90 3.92
C ASN A 98 -5.94 -5.92 3.72
N LEU A 99 -6.57 -4.76 3.53
CA LEU A 99 -7.99 -4.69 3.17
C LEU A 99 -8.28 -5.39 1.83
N LEU A 100 -7.39 -5.25 0.84
CA LEU A 100 -7.51 -5.92 -0.45
C LEU A 100 -7.14 -7.39 -0.34
N SER A 101 -6.02 -7.71 0.31
CA SER A 101 -5.53 -9.09 0.49
C SER A 101 -6.58 -9.97 1.15
N ASN A 102 -7.18 -9.53 2.27
CA ASN A 102 -8.26 -10.27 2.93
C ASN A 102 -9.44 -10.53 1.98
N ARG A 103 -9.84 -9.53 1.18
CA ARG A 103 -10.94 -9.68 0.21
C ARG A 103 -10.59 -10.66 -0.91
N ILE A 104 -9.35 -10.64 -1.39
CA ILE A 104 -8.86 -11.57 -2.42
C ILE A 104 -8.90 -13.00 -1.88
N GLN A 105 -8.32 -13.22 -0.70
CA GLN A 105 -8.29 -14.53 -0.04
C GLN A 105 -9.71 -15.06 0.23
N ASP A 106 -10.59 -14.24 0.81
CA ASP A 106 -11.98 -14.62 1.10
C ASP A 106 -12.71 -15.07 -0.18
N ARG A 107 -12.53 -14.35 -1.29
CA ARG A 107 -13.23 -14.64 -2.55
C ARG A 107 -12.65 -15.83 -3.29
N LEU A 108 -11.34 -15.98 -3.33
CA LEU A 108 -10.70 -17.09 -4.02
C LEU A 108 -10.84 -18.42 -3.27
N SER A 109 -10.94 -18.40 -1.93
CA SER A 109 -11.16 -19.62 -1.14
C SER A 109 -12.42 -20.40 -1.52
N VAL A 110 -13.46 -19.70 -2.00
CA VAL A 110 -14.74 -20.28 -2.42
C VAL A 110 -14.91 -20.31 -3.95
N TRP A 111 -13.99 -19.71 -4.70
CA TRP A 111 -14.08 -19.64 -6.15
C TRP A 111 -13.95 -21.04 -6.78
N VAL A 112 -14.66 -21.27 -7.88
CA VAL A 112 -14.65 -22.53 -8.63
C VAL A 112 -14.67 -22.20 -10.13
N VAL A 113 -13.93 -22.97 -10.92
CA VAL A 113 -13.88 -22.83 -12.38
C VAL A 113 -15.20 -23.31 -13.00
N ARG A 114 -16.11 -22.37 -13.29
CA ARG A 114 -17.39 -22.64 -13.95
C ARG A 114 -17.94 -21.39 -14.66
N PRO A 115 -18.76 -21.56 -15.71
CA PRO A 115 -19.54 -20.46 -16.26
C PRO A 115 -20.59 -19.93 -15.26
N PRO A 116 -21.04 -18.67 -15.39
CA PRO A 116 -20.60 -17.67 -16.37
C PRO A 116 -19.28 -16.98 -15.95
N THR A 117 -18.47 -16.64 -16.95
CA THR A 117 -17.24 -15.84 -16.79
C THR A 117 -17.51 -14.39 -17.23
N PRO A 118 -17.17 -13.36 -16.43
CA PRO A 118 -16.47 -13.42 -15.14
C PRO A 118 -17.38 -13.80 -13.97
N SER A 119 -16.85 -14.66 -13.11
CA SER A 119 -17.51 -15.14 -11.89
C SER A 119 -17.84 -14.01 -10.91
N ALA A 120 -18.71 -14.30 -9.94
CA ALA A 120 -19.12 -13.32 -8.95
C ALA A 120 -17.95 -12.92 -8.04
N GLU A 121 -17.05 -13.86 -7.78
CA GLU A 121 -15.86 -13.74 -6.95
C GLU A 121 -14.84 -12.83 -7.63
N LEU A 122 -14.48 -13.08 -8.90
CA LEU A 122 -13.56 -12.23 -9.65
C LEU A 122 -14.10 -10.82 -9.81
N ARG A 123 -15.40 -10.67 -10.12
CA ARG A 123 -16.04 -9.35 -10.15
C ARG A 123 -16.00 -8.65 -8.80
N ALA A 124 -16.13 -9.38 -7.68
CA ALA A 124 -16.04 -8.80 -6.35
C ALA A 124 -14.62 -8.31 -6.03
N ILE A 125 -13.59 -9.04 -6.45
CA ILE A 125 -12.19 -8.64 -6.33
C ILE A 125 -11.93 -7.37 -7.16
N CYS A 126 -12.31 -7.37 -8.44
CA CYS A 126 -12.13 -6.19 -9.30
C CYS A 126 -12.84 -4.96 -8.71
N ARG A 127 -14.08 -5.11 -8.24
CA ARG A 127 -14.81 -4.03 -7.56
C ARG A 127 -14.10 -3.51 -6.30
N ALA A 128 -13.46 -4.38 -5.52
CA ALA A 128 -12.73 -3.96 -4.33
C ALA A 128 -11.50 -3.10 -4.70
N LEU A 129 -10.78 -3.47 -5.76
CA LEU A 129 -9.67 -2.69 -6.30
C LEU A 129 -10.14 -1.32 -6.80
N SER A 130 -11.16 -1.28 -7.66
CA SER A 130 -11.74 -0.03 -8.19
C SER A 130 -12.23 0.88 -7.07
N ARG A 131 -12.96 0.32 -6.09
CA ARG A 131 -13.51 1.09 -4.98
C ARG A 131 -12.41 1.68 -4.10
N LEU A 132 -11.28 0.99 -3.90
CA LEU A 132 -10.14 1.56 -3.18
C LEU A 132 -9.60 2.79 -3.92
N CYS A 133 -9.46 2.73 -5.25
CA CYS A 133 -9.02 3.88 -6.04
C CYS A 133 -10.01 5.03 -5.99
N GLU A 134 -11.28 4.77 -6.28
CA GLU A 134 -12.36 5.76 -6.31
C GLU A 134 -12.50 6.50 -4.97
N MET A 135 -12.48 5.76 -3.85
CA MET A 135 -12.63 6.34 -2.52
C MET A 135 -11.46 7.24 -2.09
N ASN A 136 -10.31 7.11 -2.74
CA ASN A 136 -9.07 7.80 -2.36
C ASN A 136 -8.54 8.74 -3.44
N ALA A 137 -9.19 8.84 -4.61
CA ALA A 137 -8.69 9.57 -5.77
C ALA A 137 -8.42 11.06 -5.52
N ASP A 138 -9.16 11.68 -4.60
CA ASP A 138 -9.05 13.09 -4.25
C ASP A 138 -8.05 13.39 -3.12
N VAL A 139 -7.66 12.37 -2.34
CA VAL A 139 -6.76 12.53 -1.20
C VAL A 139 -5.37 11.95 -1.48
N MET A 140 -5.30 10.82 -2.19
CA MET A 140 -4.09 10.06 -2.46
C MET A 140 -3.84 9.96 -3.97
N PRO A 141 -2.67 10.41 -4.46
CA PRO A 141 -2.32 10.29 -5.88
C PRO A 141 -2.24 8.84 -6.37
N SER A 142 -2.47 8.65 -7.66
CA SER A 142 -2.38 7.34 -8.32
C SER A 142 -0.99 6.70 -8.22
N ASP A 143 0.08 7.50 -8.16
CA ASP A 143 1.45 7.02 -7.94
C ASP A 143 1.62 6.29 -6.60
N GLN A 144 0.83 6.64 -5.57
CA GLN A 144 0.88 5.99 -4.26
C GLN A 144 -0.04 4.77 -4.18
N LEU A 145 -1.16 4.80 -4.89
CA LEU A 145 -2.08 3.67 -4.98
C LEU A 145 -1.50 2.54 -5.83
N THR A 146 -0.75 2.86 -6.88
CA THR A 146 -0.23 1.86 -7.83
C THR A 146 0.64 0.77 -7.15
N PRO A 147 1.60 1.08 -6.27
CA PRO A 147 2.35 0.05 -5.53
C PRO A 147 1.46 -0.86 -4.68
N ILE A 148 0.41 -0.32 -4.05
CA ILE A 148 -0.54 -1.10 -3.25
C ILE A 148 -1.32 -2.06 -4.14
N LEU A 149 -1.76 -1.60 -5.32
CA LEU A 149 -2.48 -2.40 -6.32
C LEU A 149 -1.59 -3.51 -6.91
N LEU A 150 -0.32 -3.22 -7.21
CA LEU A 150 0.63 -4.22 -7.69
C LEU A 150 0.92 -5.29 -6.64
N ARG A 151 1.01 -4.90 -5.35
CA ARG A 151 1.13 -5.88 -4.27
C ARG A 151 -0.13 -6.73 -4.15
N ALA A 152 -1.32 -6.14 -4.28
CA ALA A 152 -2.60 -6.86 -4.32
C ALA A 152 -2.72 -7.79 -5.54
N HIS A 153 -2.11 -7.40 -6.67
CA HIS A 153 -2.02 -8.25 -7.84
C HIS A 153 -1.16 -9.50 -7.59
N ASN A 154 0.00 -9.35 -6.96
CA ASN A 154 0.82 -10.50 -6.57
C ASN A 154 0.08 -11.41 -5.58
N GLU A 155 -0.62 -10.83 -4.61
CA GLU A 155 -1.47 -11.60 -3.68
C GLU A 155 -2.57 -12.38 -4.43
N PHE A 156 -3.23 -11.75 -5.39
CA PHE A 156 -4.21 -12.41 -6.26
C PHE A 156 -3.61 -13.62 -6.98
N LYS A 157 -2.42 -13.48 -7.58
CA LYS A 157 -1.72 -14.58 -8.24
C LYS A 157 -1.38 -15.71 -7.28
N THR A 158 -0.87 -15.39 -6.08
CA THR A 158 -0.55 -16.37 -5.04
C THR A 158 -1.79 -17.15 -4.60
N GLN A 159 -2.88 -16.46 -4.29
CA GLN A 159 -4.13 -17.10 -3.86
C GLN A 159 -4.80 -17.89 -4.99
N LEU A 160 -4.71 -17.41 -6.23
CA LEU A 160 -5.22 -18.13 -7.40
C LEU A 160 -4.44 -19.42 -7.63
N ARG A 161 -3.10 -19.37 -7.56
CA ARG A 161 -2.24 -20.56 -7.66
C ARG A 161 -2.60 -21.61 -6.62
N HIS A 162 -2.74 -21.18 -5.37
CA HIS A 162 -3.18 -22.07 -4.28
C HIS A 162 -4.53 -22.72 -4.63
N ARG A 163 -5.50 -21.91 -5.08
CA ARG A 163 -6.83 -22.41 -5.40
C ARG A 163 -6.86 -23.35 -6.61
N LEU A 164 -6.11 -23.06 -7.67
CA LEU A 164 -5.99 -23.93 -8.83
C LEU A 164 -5.37 -25.29 -8.45
N SER A 165 -4.40 -25.27 -7.54
CA SER A 165 -3.79 -26.48 -6.98
C SER A 165 -4.80 -27.32 -6.20
N GLU A 166 -5.59 -26.70 -5.32
CA GLU A 166 -6.66 -27.38 -4.57
C GLU A 166 -7.73 -28.02 -5.47
N LEU A 167 -8.07 -27.34 -6.56
CA LEU A 167 -9.07 -27.80 -7.52
C LEU A 167 -8.50 -28.77 -8.57
N ALA A 168 -7.21 -29.09 -8.49
CA ALA A 168 -6.47 -29.90 -9.47
C ALA A 168 -6.67 -29.40 -10.91
N VAL A 169 -6.62 -28.08 -11.12
CA VAL A 169 -6.72 -27.45 -12.44
C VAL A 169 -5.33 -27.12 -12.93
N VAL A 170 -4.97 -27.65 -14.09
CA VAL A 170 -3.66 -27.48 -14.74
C VAL A 170 -3.82 -26.78 -16.09
N ALA A 171 -2.72 -26.29 -16.64
CA ALA A 171 -2.68 -25.70 -17.98
C ALA A 171 -2.52 -26.79 -19.07
N ASP A 172 -3.60 -27.52 -19.36
CA ASP A 172 -3.65 -28.64 -20.32
C ASP A 172 -4.23 -28.27 -21.71
N GLY A 173 -4.55 -27.00 -21.94
CA GLY A 173 -5.27 -26.50 -23.11
C GLY A 173 -6.77 -26.82 -23.10
N GLY A 174 -7.29 -27.40 -22.02
CA GLY A 174 -8.67 -27.86 -21.90
C GLY A 174 -9.68 -26.75 -21.60
N PRO A 175 -10.98 -27.10 -21.52
CA PRO A 175 -12.06 -26.13 -21.28
C PRO A 175 -11.91 -25.38 -19.96
N LYS A 176 -11.40 -26.05 -18.91
CA LYS A 176 -11.18 -25.40 -17.61
C LYS A 176 -10.10 -24.33 -17.71
N GLN A 177 -8.98 -24.59 -18.37
CA GLN A 177 -7.95 -23.59 -18.61
C GLN A 177 -8.53 -22.38 -19.36
N SER A 178 -9.29 -22.61 -20.44
CA SER A 178 -9.90 -21.53 -21.21
C SER A 178 -10.82 -20.63 -20.38
N LEU A 179 -11.57 -21.20 -19.42
CA LEU A 179 -12.39 -20.42 -18.49
C LEU A 179 -11.54 -19.55 -17.55
N VAL A 180 -10.42 -20.08 -17.05
CA VAL A 180 -9.48 -19.32 -16.21
C VAL A 180 -8.80 -18.22 -17.04
N ASP A 181 -8.37 -18.50 -18.26
CA ASP A 181 -7.76 -17.50 -19.15
C ASP A 181 -8.72 -16.33 -19.42
N SER A 182 -10.02 -16.62 -19.56
CA SER A 182 -11.06 -15.61 -19.71
C SER A 182 -11.24 -14.76 -18.44
N GLU A 183 -11.18 -15.37 -17.25
CA GLU A 183 -11.18 -14.65 -15.96
C GLU A 183 -9.94 -13.75 -15.82
N LEU A 184 -8.75 -14.26 -16.14
CA LEU A 184 -7.49 -13.54 -16.08
C LEU A 184 -7.47 -12.36 -17.05
N THR A 185 -7.99 -12.55 -18.26
CA THR A 185 -8.16 -11.47 -19.24
C THR A 185 -9.07 -10.37 -18.71
N HIS A 186 -10.21 -10.75 -18.12
CA HIS A 186 -11.12 -9.78 -17.52
C HIS A 186 -10.46 -9.01 -16.37
N TYR A 187 -9.84 -9.74 -15.43
CA TYR A 187 -9.13 -9.16 -14.29
C TYR A 187 -8.02 -8.20 -14.73
N MET A 188 -7.20 -8.59 -15.71
CA MET A 188 -6.09 -7.78 -16.19
C MET A 188 -6.57 -6.49 -16.88
N ASN A 189 -7.64 -6.57 -17.65
CA ASN A 189 -8.26 -5.39 -18.25
C ASN A 189 -8.81 -4.42 -17.19
N GLN A 190 -9.38 -4.94 -16.10
CA GLN A 190 -9.82 -4.12 -14.97
C GLN A 190 -8.62 -3.50 -14.25
N LEU A 191 -7.55 -4.26 -13.98
CA LEU A 191 -6.35 -3.75 -13.30
C LEU A 191 -5.70 -2.59 -14.08
N ARG A 192 -5.57 -2.74 -15.40
CA ARG A 192 -4.97 -1.72 -16.29
C ARG A 192 -5.74 -0.40 -16.32
N SER A 193 -7.04 -0.41 -16.03
CA SER A 193 -7.87 0.80 -16.06
C SER A 193 -7.84 1.59 -14.75
N LEU A 194 -7.30 1.01 -13.65
CA LEU A 194 -7.38 1.61 -12.32
C LEU A 194 -6.52 2.86 -12.15
N THR A 195 -5.32 2.87 -12.75
CA THR A 195 -4.39 4.00 -12.67
C THR A 195 -3.68 4.21 -14.01
N PRO A 196 -3.27 5.45 -14.35
CA PRO A 196 -2.52 5.72 -15.58
C PRO A 196 -1.25 4.88 -15.72
N GLN A 197 -0.57 4.63 -14.60
CA GLN A 197 0.68 3.87 -14.52
C GLN A 197 0.47 2.39 -14.86
N LEU A 198 -0.73 1.84 -14.58
CA LEU A 198 -1.07 0.45 -14.88
C LEU A 198 -1.52 0.22 -16.32
N SER A 199 -1.78 1.26 -17.12
CA SER A 199 -2.29 1.13 -18.49
C SER A 199 -1.45 0.22 -19.39
N LYS A 200 -0.13 0.21 -19.19
CA LYS A 200 0.84 -0.62 -19.94
C LYS A 200 1.35 -1.82 -19.14
N PHE A 201 0.86 -2.03 -17.92
CA PHE A 201 1.27 -3.16 -17.10
C PHE A 201 0.87 -4.48 -17.79
N SER A 202 1.72 -5.50 -17.73
CA SER A 202 1.48 -6.81 -18.35
C SER A 202 1.99 -7.91 -17.43
N ASP A 203 1.21 -8.96 -17.31
CA ASP A 203 1.58 -10.20 -16.64
C ASP A 203 1.07 -11.36 -17.52
N ASP A 204 1.89 -12.38 -17.71
CA ASP A 204 1.54 -13.56 -18.52
C ASP A 204 0.82 -14.64 -17.69
N PHE A 205 0.72 -14.46 -16.37
CA PHE A 205 0.13 -15.37 -15.42
C PHE A 205 0.72 -16.79 -15.47
N SER A 206 1.92 -16.98 -16.03
CA SER A 206 2.55 -18.30 -16.12
C SER A 206 2.81 -18.90 -14.73
N ASP A 207 3.03 -18.06 -13.73
CA ASP A 207 3.32 -18.42 -12.34
C ASP A 207 2.08 -18.82 -11.51
N VAL A 208 0.85 -18.63 -12.03
CA VAL A 208 -0.37 -19.06 -11.32
C VAL A 208 -0.68 -20.53 -11.50
N TRP A 209 -0.13 -21.17 -12.54
CA TRP A 209 -0.37 -22.58 -12.82
C TRP A 209 0.48 -23.48 -11.91
N PRO A 210 -0.09 -24.51 -11.28
CA PRO A 210 0.70 -25.49 -10.55
C PRO A 210 1.65 -26.22 -11.51
N THR A 211 2.89 -26.44 -11.07
CA THR A 211 3.83 -27.29 -11.79
C THR A 211 3.35 -28.74 -11.71
N SER A 212 3.15 -29.36 -12.87
CA SER A 212 2.83 -30.79 -13.02
C SER A 212 3.90 -31.71 -12.42
#